data_AF-A0A7D5LFL9-F1
#
_entry.id   AF-A0A7D5LFL9-F1
#
_cell.length_a   1.000
_cell.length_b   1.000
_cell.length_c   1.000
_cell.angle_alpha   90.00
_cell.angle_beta   90.00
_cell.angle_gamma   90.00
#
_symmetry.space_group_name_H-M   'P 1'
#
loop_
_entity.id
_entity.type
_entity.pdbx_description
1 polymer ?
#
loop_
_entity_poly.entity_id
_entity_poly.type
_entity_poly.pdbx_seq_one_letter_code
_entity_poly.pdbx_strand_id
1 'polypeptide(L)'
;MSRQQVKIQPNLSTSKMPGERQREYTAWLLYCEAGSYEKTLRMWIAIYHRTTTEIPPIFTENLGKPVNIRTLKDWGKKYQWVKRTDLRLAEELEELKIKADRIRQKKRFEITDVFWTRLQMLKKQMQKGEIVTVAEIKALWEMMRTEWGESIGKTQIEHGINPEEQNPIIDSLTEKLLKIYRQERDEQRRRNHHKKS
;
A
#
# COMPACT_ATOMS: atom_id res chain seq x y z
N MET A 1 -40.94 21.25 -27.81
CA MET A 1 -40.26 19.94 -27.69
C MET A 1 -38.96 20.11 -26.93
N SER A 2 -39.00 19.86 -25.63
CA SER A 2 -37.83 20.00 -24.75
C SER A 2 -37.00 18.72 -24.80
N ARG A 3 -35.83 18.77 -25.46
CA ARG A 3 -34.82 17.71 -25.36
C ARG A 3 -34.31 17.67 -23.92
N GLN A 4 -34.84 16.74 -23.12
CA GLN A 4 -34.22 16.35 -21.88
C GLN A 4 -32.84 15.79 -22.21
N GLN A 5 -31.80 16.54 -21.88
CA GLN A 5 -30.43 16.02 -21.87
C GLN A 5 -30.38 14.91 -20.82
N VAL A 6 -30.30 13.66 -21.28
CA VAL A 6 -29.95 12.52 -20.43
C VAL A 6 -28.57 12.82 -19.87
N LYS A 7 -28.52 13.21 -18.59
CA LYS A 7 -27.27 13.26 -17.83
C LYS A 7 -26.79 11.82 -17.66
N ILE A 8 -26.01 11.35 -18.63
CA ILE A 8 -25.22 10.13 -18.51
C ILE A 8 -24.29 10.38 -17.32
N GLN A 9 -24.60 9.79 -16.17
CA GLN A 9 -23.59 9.70 -15.11
C GLN A 9 -22.43 8.90 -15.71
N PRO A 10 -21.20 9.44 -15.72
CA PRO A 10 -20.08 8.70 -16.26
C PRO A 10 -19.89 7.46 -15.39
N ASN A 11 -20.02 6.28 -15.99
CA ASN A 11 -19.47 5.06 -15.42
C ASN A 11 -18.00 5.34 -15.14
N LEU A 12 -17.64 5.46 -13.85
CA LEU A 12 -16.28 5.74 -13.42
C LEU A 12 -15.35 4.68 -13.98
N SER A 13 -14.20 5.11 -14.52
CA SER A 13 -13.20 4.23 -15.09
C SER A 13 -11.80 4.74 -14.77
N THR A 14 -10.88 3.80 -14.61
CA THR A 14 -9.43 4.05 -14.46
C THR A 14 -8.74 4.26 -15.81
N SER A 15 -9.47 4.06 -16.91
CA SER A 15 -9.06 4.45 -18.26
C SER A 15 -9.53 5.87 -18.62
N LYS A 16 -9.09 6.37 -19.78
CA LYS A 16 -9.51 7.67 -20.33
C LYS A 16 -11.02 7.73 -20.50
N MET A 17 -11.66 8.72 -19.90
CA MET A 17 -13.13 8.82 -19.95
C MET A 17 -13.63 9.43 -21.27
N PRO A 18 -14.88 9.14 -21.67
CA PRO A 18 -15.50 9.76 -22.84
C PRO A 18 -15.49 11.29 -22.74
N GLY A 19 -14.93 11.95 -23.75
CA GLY A 19 -14.81 13.42 -23.80
C GLY A 19 -13.63 14.00 -23.01
N GLU A 20 -12.83 13.18 -22.32
CA GLU A 20 -11.58 13.57 -21.68
C GLU A 20 -10.48 13.73 -22.74
N ARG A 21 -9.81 14.89 -22.78
CA ARG A 21 -8.67 15.09 -23.68
C ARG A 21 -7.46 14.30 -23.19
N GLN A 22 -6.54 13.96 -24.09
CA GLN A 22 -5.33 13.21 -23.71
C GLN A 22 -4.54 13.91 -22.60
N ARG A 23 -4.39 15.23 -22.71
CA ARG A 23 -3.75 16.07 -21.70
C ARG A 23 -4.44 16.04 -20.33
N GLU A 24 -5.78 16.03 -20.32
CA GLU A 24 -6.57 15.99 -19.08
C GLU A 24 -6.41 14.63 -18.39
N TYR A 25 -6.43 13.55 -19.18
CA TYR A 25 -6.18 12.20 -18.71
C TYR A 25 -4.75 12.04 -18.18
N THR A 26 -3.74 12.51 -18.90
CA THR A 26 -2.35 12.48 -18.43
C THR A 26 -2.14 13.32 -17.17
N ALA A 27 -2.85 14.44 -17.03
CA ALA A 27 -2.83 15.22 -15.79
C ALA A 27 -3.47 14.47 -14.62
N TRP A 28 -4.52 13.68 -14.86
CA TRP A 28 -5.07 12.77 -13.86
C TRP A 28 -4.09 11.67 -13.47
N LEU A 29 -3.37 11.07 -14.43
CA LEU A 29 -2.31 10.10 -14.13
C LEU A 29 -1.23 10.73 -13.24
N LEU A 30 -0.81 11.97 -13.53
CA LEU A 30 0.14 12.69 -12.69
C LEU A 30 -0.43 12.99 -11.29
N TYR A 31 -1.74 13.24 -11.20
CA TYR A 31 -2.43 13.41 -9.93
C TYR A 31 -2.45 12.14 -9.10
N CYS A 32 -2.58 10.95 -9.71
CA CYS A 32 -2.48 9.67 -9.00
C CYS A 32 -1.10 9.51 -8.32
N GLU A 33 -0.02 9.95 -8.97
CA GLU A 33 1.33 9.93 -8.38
C GLU A 33 1.51 10.99 -7.29
N ALA A 34 0.96 12.19 -7.51
CA ALA A 34 1.18 13.35 -6.63
C ALA A 34 0.29 13.35 -5.37
N GLY A 35 -0.92 12.82 -5.46
CA GLY A 35 -1.92 12.77 -4.39
C GLY A 35 -2.59 14.11 -4.03
N SER A 36 -2.21 15.22 -4.66
CA SER A 36 -2.89 16.51 -4.50
C SER A 36 -2.72 17.42 -5.71
N TYR A 37 -3.66 18.36 -5.90
CA TYR A 37 -3.62 19.29 -7.03
C TYR A 37 -2.38 20.19 -7.02
N GLU A 38 -1.99 20.68 -5.84
CA GLU A 38 -0.85 21.57 -5.65
C GLU A 38 0.46 20.85 -5.96
N LYS A 39 0.61 19.59 -5.53
CA LYS A 39 1.76 18.74 -5.87
C LYS A 39 1.77 18.39 -7.36
N THR A 40 0.61 18.06 -7.94
CA THR A 40 0.46 17.79 -9.38
C THR A 40 0.95 18.96 -10.20
N LEU A 41 0.57 20.20 -9.83
CA LEU A 41 1.01 21.40 -10.53
C LEU A 41 2.53 21.60 -10.41
N ARG A 42 3.11 21.44 -9.21
CA ARG A 42 4.56 21.55 -9.02
C ARG A 42 5.32 20.53 -9.85
N MET A 43 4.87 19.26 -9.86
CA MET A 43 5.47 18.21 -10.68
C MET A 43 5.33 18.50 -12.16
N TRP A 44 4.17 18.98 -12.62
CA TRP A 44 3.97 19.36 -14.00
C TRP A 44 4.92 20.51 -14.42
N ILE A 45 5.08 21.52 -13.57
CA ILE A 45 6.04 22.61 -13.80
C ILE A 45 7.48 22.05 -13.91
N ALA A 46 7.88 21.16 -12.99
CA ALA A 46 9.19 20.53 -13.02
C ALA A 46 9.42 19.70 -14.30
N ILE A 47 8.40 18.94 -14.73
CA ILE A 47 8.41 18.18 -15.99
C ILE A 47 8.57 19.11 -17.19
N TYR A 48 7.82 20.21 -17.23
CA TYR A 48 7.88 21.18 -18.31
C TYR A 48 9.25 21.86 -18.43
N HIS A 49 9.88 22.17 -17.29
CA HIS A 49 11.23 22.74 -17.25
C HIS A 49 12.36 21.69 -17.34
N ARG A 50 12.02 20.40 -17.48
CA ARG A 50 12.98 19.28 -17.51
C ARG A 50 13.93 19.27 -16.31
N THR A 51 13.44 19.66 -15.13
CA THR A 51 14.23 19.70 -13.89
C THR A 51 14.15 18.39 -13.11
N THR A 52 13.53 17.35 -13.68
CA THR A 52 13.40 16.02 -13.06
C THR A 52 14.12 15.00 -13.93
N THR A 53 14.93 14.16 -13.29
CA THR A 53 15.85 13.21 -13.94
C THR A 53 15.14 11.98 -14.53
N GLU A 54 14.05 11.53 -13.92
CA GLU A 54 13.28 10.38 -14.38
C GLU A 54 11.81 10.77 -14.54
N ILE A 55 11.41 11.08 -15.78
CA ILE A 55 10.03 11.38 -16.12
C ILE A 55 9.57 10.36 -17.16
N PRO A 56 8.50 9.59 -16.87
CA PRO A 56 7.89 8.73 -17.89
C PRO A 56 7.54 9.52 -19.17
N PRO A 57 7.88 9.02 -20.38
CA PRO A 57 7.67 9.75 -21.65
C PRO A 57 6.24 10.22 -21.87
N ILE A 58 5.25 9.48 -21.35
CA ILE A 58 3.84 9.83 -21.42
C ILE A 58 3.55 11.23 -20.87
N PHE A 59 4.29 11.69 -19.85
CA PHE A 59 4.10 13.01 -19.25
C PHE A 59 4.73 14.12 -20.08
N THR A 60 5.93 13.91 -20.63
CA THR A 60 6.60 14.92 -21.46
C THR A 60 5.88 15.13 -22.80
N GLU A 61 5.33 14.07 -23.38
CA GLU A 61 4.65 14.11 -24.68
C GLU A 61 3.24 14.71 -24.62
N ASN A 62 2.47 14.40 -23.57
CA ASN A 62 1.03 14.68 -23.56
C ASN A 62 0.61 15.86 -22.67
N LEU A 63 1.42 16.26 -21.68
CA LEU A 63 1.04 17.35 -20.77
C LEU A 63 1.22 18.73 -21.39
N GLY A 64 2.33 18.96 -22.11
CA GLY A 64 2.68 20.29 -22.62
C GLY A 64 2.81 21.34 -21.50
N LYS A 65 2.48 22.61 -21.79
CA LYS A 65 2.60 23.73 -20.84
C LYS A 65 1.75 23.50 -19.57
N PRO A 66 2.21 23.84 -18.36
CA PRO A 66 1.38 23.74 -17.16
C PRO A 66 0.13 24.62 -17.22
N VAL A 67 -0.99 24.11 -16.72
CA VAL A 67 -2.22 24.90 -16.51
C VAL A 67 -2.21 25.52 -15.12
N ASN A 68 -3.15 26.43 -14.84
CA ASN A 68 -3.31 26.97 -13.50
C ASN A 68 -3.98 25.94 -12.56
N ILE A 69 -3.84 26.17 -11.25
CA ILE A 69 -4.42 25.29 -10.22
C ILE A 69 -5.95 25.21 -10.28
N ARG A 70 -6.60 26.28 -10.74
CA ARG A 70 -8.07 26.35 -10.86
C ARG A 70 -8.57 25.40 -11.95
N THR A 71 -7.92 25.38 -13.11
CA THR A 71 -8.19 24.45 -14.21
C THR A 71 -8.02 23.01 -13.77
N LEU A 72 -6.97 22.69 -12.99
CA LEU A 72 -6.79 21.35 -12.42
C LEU A 72 -7.95 20.94 -11.51
N LYS A 73 -8.40 21.85 -10.63
CA LYS A 73 -9.55 21.60 -9.74
C LYS A 73 -10.86 21.43 -10.54
N ASP A 74 -11.05 22.22 -11.59
CA ASP A 74 -12.22 22.12 -12.48
C ASP A 74 -12.23 20.78 -13.23
N TRP A 75 -11.09 20.33 -13.76
CA TRP A 75 -10.95 19.01 -14.36
C TRP A 75 -11.17 17.89 -13.35
N GLY A 76 -10.59 18.02 -12.16
CA GLY A 76 -10.75 17.07 -11.07
C GLY A 76 -12.21 16.90 -10.64
N LYS A 77 -12.97 17.99 -10.61
CA LYS A 77 -14.41 17.95 -10.35
C LYS A 77 -15.20 17.36 -11.52
N LYS A 78 -14.92 17.80 -12.75
CA LYS A 78 -15.61 17.34 -13.97
C LYS A 78 -15.46 15.84 -14.17
N TYR A 79 -14.24 15.34 -13.99
CA TYR A 79 -13.85 13.95 -14.24
C TYR A 79 -13.68 13.13 -12.96
N GLN A 80 -14.14 13.63 -11.82
CA GLN A 80 -14.16 12.91 -10.53
C GLN A 80 -12.81 12.26 -10.16
N TRP A 81 -11.71 13.00 -10.29
CA TRP A 81 -10.35 12.47 -10.13
C TRP A 81 -10.14 11.71 -8.81
N VAL A 82 -10.63 12.25 -7.70
CA VAL A 82 -10.52 11.60 -6.38
C VAL A 82 -11.12 10.19 -6.41
N LYS A 83 -12.38 10.06 -6.84
CA LYS A 83 -13.07 8.77 -6.92
C LYS A 83 -12.41 7.80 -7.89
N ARG A 84 -11.88 8.30 -9.01
CA ARG A 84 -11.14 7.47 -9.99
C ARG A 84 -9.82 6.99 -9.41
N THR A 85 -9.12 7.83 -8.66
CA THR A 85 -7.88 7.46 -7.98
C THR A 85 -8.15 6.42 -6.89
N ASP A 86 -9.22 6.58 -6.09
CA ASP A 86 -9.63 5.57 -5.11
C ASP A 86 -9.96 4.22 -5.76
N LEU A 87 -10.69 4.25 -6.89
CA LEU A 87 -11.00 3.05 -7.67
C LEU A 87 -9.73 2.38 -8.18
N ARG A 88 -8.79 3.15 -8.75
CA ARG A 88 -7.52 2.64 -9.24
C ARG A 88 -6.68 2.01 -8.13
N LEU A 89 -6.61 2.66 -6.97
CA LEU A 89 -5.90 2.11 -5.82
C LEU A 89 -6.53 0.79 -5.37
N ALA A 90 -7.87 0.69 -5.38
CA ALA A 90 -8.55 -0.56 -5.05
C ALA A 90 -8.24 -1.68 -6.07
N GLU A 91 -8.23 -1.38 -7.37
CA GLU A 91 -7.84 -2.31 -8.44
C GLU A 91 -6.38 -2.79 -8.25
N GLU A 92 -5.44 -1.87 -8.04
CA GLU A 92 -4.02 -2.19 -7.81
C GLU A 92 -3.82 -3.06 -6.55
N LEU A 93 -4.56 -2.78 -5.48
CA LEU A 93 -4.50 -3.53 -4.22
C LEU A 93 -5.04 -4.97 -4.42
N GLU A 94 -6.11 -5.13 -5.20
CA GLU A 94 -6.65 -6.45 -5.53
C GLU A 94 -5.67 -7.26 -6.39
N GLU A 95 -5.04 -6.64 -7.39
CA GLU A 95 -4.00 -7.30 -8.17
C GLU A 95 -2.81 -7.75 -7.30
N LEU A 96 -2.39 -6.91 -6.34
CA LEU A 96 -1.33 -7.23 -5.40
C LEU A 96 -1.72 -8.40 -4.49
N LYS A 97 -2.97 -8.46 -4.01
CA LYS A 97 -3.48 -9.61 -3.24
C LYS A 97 -3.43 -10.88 -4.06
N ILE A 98 -3.92 -10.86 -5.30
CA ILE A 98 -3.89 -12.03 -6.19
C ILE A 98 -2.44 -12.51 -6.41
N LYS A 99 -1.49 -11.59 -6.63
CA LYS A 99 -0.06 -11.93 -6.76
C LYS A 99 0.50 -12.52 -5.47
N ALA A 100 0.19 -11.92 -4.32
CA ALA A 100 0.63 -12.41 -3.02
C ALA A 100 0.09 -13.81 -2.72
N ASP A 101 -1.19 -14.06 -3.03
CA ASP A 101 -1.82 -15.36 -2.82
C ASP A 101 -1.25 -16.44 -3.75
N ARG A 102 -0.92 -16.10 -5.01
CA ARG A 102 -0.18 -17.01 -5.90
C ARG A 102 1.20 -17.36 -5.35
N ILE A 103 1.93 -16.38 -4.80
CA ILE A 103 3.24 -16.62 -4.18
C ILE A 103 3.09 -17.53 -2.96
N ARG A 104 2.11 -17.26 -2.09
CA ARG A 104 1.82 -18.10 -0.92
C ARG A 104 1.45 -19.53 -1.32
N GLN A 105 0.58 -19.69 -2.31
CA GLN A 105 0.21 -21.01 -2.84
C GLN A 105 1.44 -21.74 -3.37
N LYS A 106 2.25 -21.10 -4.21
CA LYS A 106 3.47 -21.69 -4.75
C LYS A 106 4.42 -22.14 -3.64
N LYS A 107 4.66 -21.28 -2.64
CA LYS A 107 5.52 -21.58 -1.49
C LYS A 107 5.01 -22.79 -0.69
N ARG A 108 3.70 -22.85 -0.43
CA ARG A 108 3.04 -24.01 0.22
C ARG A 108 3.28 -25.28 -0.56
N PHE A 109 3.09 -25.27 -1.88
CA PHE A 109 3.30 -26.43 -2.74
C PHE A 109 4.76 -26.88 -2.73
N GLU A 110 5.72 -25.97 -2.90
CA GLU A 110 7.16 -26.31 -2.90
C GLU A 110 7.61 -26.94 -1.58
N ILE A 111 7.19 -26.37 -0.44
CA ILE A 111 7.54 -26.92 0.88
C ILE A 111 6.91 -28.30 1.09
N THR A 112 5.65 -28.48 0.66
CA THR A 112 4.94 -29.77 0.75
C THR A 112 5.63 -30.83 -0.12
N ASP A 113 6.06 -30.48 -1.33
CA ASP A 113 6.72 -31.39 -2.27
C ASP A 113 8.11 -31.83 -1.76
N VAL A 114 8.91 -30.88 -1.27
CA VAL A 114 10.23 -31.18 -0.68
C VAL A 114 10.07 -32.08 0.57
N PHE A 115 9.09 -31.79 1.42
CA PHE A 115 8.76 -32.62 2.57
C PHE A 115 8.41 -34.06 2.15
N TRP A 116 7.50 -34.23 1.20
CA TRP A 116 7.10 -35.55 0.71
C TRP A 116 8.26 -36.31 0.08
N THR A 117 9.07 -35.65 -0.73
CA THR A 117 10.25 -36.26 -1.36
C THR A 117 11.23 -36.78 -0.32
N ARG A 118 11.54 -35.98 0.71
CA ARG A 118 12.44 -36.39 1.80
C ARG A 118 11.86 -37.53 2.63
N LEU A 119 10.56 -37.52 2.89
CA LEU A 119 9.88 -38.59 3.62
C LEU A 119 9.91 -39.93 2.86
N GLN A 120 9.75 -39.90 1.54
CA GLN A 120 9.88 -41.10 0.70
C GLN A 120 11.32 -41.62 0.66
N MET A 121 12.33 -40.74 0.64
CA MET A 121 13.74 -41.15 0.73
C MET A 121 14.02 -41.84 2.07
N LEU A 122 13.59 -41.24 3.19
CA LEU A 122 13.77 -41.83 4.52
C LEU A 122 13.08 -43.19 4.65
N LYS A 123 11.86 -43.34 4.12
CA LYS A 123 11.15 -44.62 4.06
C LYS A 123 12.00 -45.70 3.35
N LYS A 124 12.62 -45.36 2.21
CA LYS A 124 13.49 -46.29 1.46
C LYS A 124 14.76 -46.66 2.25
N GLN A 125 15.36 -45.71 2.96
CA GLN A 125 16.56 -45.97 3.79
C GLN A 125 16.25 -46.88 4.97
N MET A 126 15.11 -46.66 5.65
CA MET A 126 14.66 -47.54 6.75
C MET A 126 14.40 -48.97 6.27
N GLN A 127 13.81 -49.14 5.08
CA GLN A 127 13.60 -50.47 4.48
C GLN A 127 14.91 -51.21 4.17
N LYS A 128 16.01 -50.48 3.96
CA LYS A 128 17.35 -51.03 3.73
C LYS A 128 18.13 -51.28 5.02
N GLY A 129 17.58 -50.94 6.19
CA GLY A 129 18.26 -51.08 7.49
C GLY A 129 19.33 -50.02 7.75
N GLU A 130 19.33 -48.91 7.00
CA GLU A 130 20.25 -47.77 7.24
C GLU A 130 19.81 -46.96 8.47
N ILE A 131 20.78 -46.40 9.21
CA ILE A 131 20.50 -45.47 10.31
C ILE A 131 20.08 -44.13 9.70
N VAL A 132 18.89 -43.64 10.03
CA VAL A 132 18.34 -42.41 9.44
C VAL A 132 18.10 -41.31 10.47
N THR A 133 18.49 -40.09 10.12
CA THR A 133 18.30 -38.88 10.94
C THR A 133 16.97 -38.20 10.59
N VAL A 134 16.12 -37.96 11.59
CA VAL A 134 14.75 -37.41 11.41
C VAL A 134 14.68 -35.88 11.56
N ALA A 135 15.78 -35.23 11.98
CA ALA A 135 15.81 -33.80 12.26
C ALA A 135 15.40 -32.91 11.07
N GLU A 136 15.89 -33.22 9.86
CA GLU A 136 15.54 -32.48 8.64
C GLU A 136 14.06 -32.67 8.28
N ILE A 137 13.51 -33.87 8.48
CA ILE A 137 12.08 -34.14 8.24
C ILE A 137 11.21 -33.37 9.21
N LYS A 138 11.62 -33.32 10.49
CA LYS A 138 10.92 -32.52 11.50
C LYS A 138 10.90 -31.04 11.11
N ALA A 139 12.04 -30.47 10.71
CA ALA A 139 12.10 -29.09 10.26
C ALA A 139 11.20 -28.82 9.04
N LEU A 140 11.22 -29.71 8.03
CA LEU A 140 10.34 -29.61 6.86
C LEU A 140 8.86 -29.74 7.22
N TRP A 141 8.52 -30.60 8.18
CA TRP A 141 7.16 -30.76 8.70
C TRP A 141 6.67 -29.50 9.46
N GLU A 142 7.53 -28.91 10.29
CA GLU A 142 7.23 -27.66 11.03
C GLU A 142 7.04 -26.48 10.06
N MET A 143 7.91 -26.37 9.04
CA MET A 143 7.76 -25.38 7.98
C MET A 143 6.45 -25.59 7.21
N MET A 144 6.12 -26.83 6.84
CA MET A 144 4.86 -27.15 6.18
C MET A 144 3.67 -26.70 7.05
N ARG A 145 3.59 -27.11 8.31
CA ARG A 145 2.50 -26.70 9.20
C ARG A 145 2.36 -25.19 9.30
N THR A 146 3.47 -24.47 9.46
CA THR A 146 3.47 -23.00 9.53
C THR A 146 2.87 -22.37 8.28
N GLU A 147 3.26 -22.82 7.09
CA GLU A 147 2.77 -22.27 5.82
C GLU A 147 1.30 -22.57 5.58
N TRP A 148 0.82 -23.70 6.09
CA TRP A 148 -0.60 -24.09 6.07
C TRP A 148 -1.43 -23.42 7.18
N GLY A 149 -0.80 -22.63 8.06
CA GLY A 149 -1.47 -21.95 9.18
C GLY A 149 -1.83 -22.88 10.33
N GLU A 150 -1.20 -24.04 10.41
CA GLU A 150 -1.41 -25.03 11.45
C GLU A 150 -0.39 -24.84 12.60
N SER A 151 -0.85 -24.94 13.84
CA SER A 151 0.00 -24.72 15.02
C SER A 151 1.05 -25.84 15.20
N ILE A 152 2.32 -25.52 15.44
CA ILE A 152 3.37 -26.56 15.61
C ILE A 152 3.33 -27.25 16.99
N GLY A 153 2.55 -26.73 17.96
CA GLY A 153 2.39 -27.30 19.31
C GLY A 153 1.35 -26.55 20.15
N LYS A 154 1.13 -26.93 21.42
CA LYS A 154 0.08 -26.48 22.37
C LYS A 154 -0.04 -24.96 22.64
N THR A 155 0.75 -24.13 21.98
CA THR A 155 0.47 -22.70 21.92
C THR A 155 -0.62 -22.50 20.87
N GLN A 156 -1.83 -22.19 21.33
CA GLN A 156 -2.82 -21.50 20.52
C GLN A 156 -2.10 -20.32 19.87
N ILE A 157 -1.80 -20.45 18.58
CA ILE A 157 -1.40 -19.31 17.80
C ILE A 157 -2.71 -18.57 17.57
N GLU A 158 -2.99 -17.60 18.44
CA GLU A 158 -4.05 -16.62 18.25
C GLU A 158 -3.70 -15.82 16.99
N HIS A 159 -4.05 -16.38 15.83
CA HIS A 159 -4.15 -15.64 14.57
C HIS A 159 -5.43 -14.82 14.50
N GLY A 160 -6.00 -14.44 15.65
CA GLY A 160 -6.91 -13.32 15.75
C GLY A 160 -6.08 -12.11 16.19
N ILE A 161 -6.16 -11.01 15.44
CA ILE A 161 -5.79 -9.71 16.01
C ILE A 161 -6.67 -9.56 17.26
N ASN A 162 -6.10 -9.69 18.46
CA ASN A 162 -6.83 -9.43 19.70
C ASN A 162 -7.12 -7.93 19.74
N PRO A 163 -8.38 -7.48 19.58
CA PRO A 163 -8.72 -6.06 19.52
C PRO A 163 -8.38 -5.33 20.83
N GLU A 164 -8.23 -6.06 21.94
CA GLU A 164 -7.93 -5.50 23.25
C GLU A 164 -6.42 -5.28 23.50
N GLU A 165 -5.54 -5.98 22.79
CA GLU A 165 -4.08 -5.76 22.87
C GLU A 165 -3.59 -4.65 21.92
N GLN A 166 -4.43 -4.23 20.97
CA GLN A 166 -4.21 -3.01 20.19
C GLN A 166 -4.60 -1.77 21.01
N ASN A 167 -3.85 -1.47 22.08
CA ASN A 167 -3.81 -0.09 22.53
C ASN A 167 -3.15 0.72 21.42
N PRO A 168 -3.86 1.68 20.78
CA PRO A 168 -3.26 2.48 19.73
C PRO A 168 -2.05 3.18 20.34
N ILE A 169 -0.87 3.00 19.73
CA ILE A 169 0.40 3.63 20.12
C ILE A 169 0.25 5.15 20.34
N ILE A 170 -0.80 5.72 19.72
CA ILE A 170 -1.35 7.06 19.88
C ILE A 170 -1.47 7.46 21.36
N ASP A 171 -2.09 6.65 22.23
CA ASP A 171 -2.38 7.05 23.61
C ASP A 171 -1.08 7.31 24.42
N SER A 172 -0.09 6.42 24.26
CA SER A 172 1.22 6.58 24.91
C SER A 172 2.04 7.75 24.36
N LEU A 173 1.90 8.05 23.06
CA LEU A 173 2.57 9.18 22.40
C LEU A 173 1.93 10.51 22.80
N THR A 174 0.59 10.56 22.91
CA THR A 174 -0.12 11.74 23.39
C THR A 174 0.21 12.07 24.83
N GLU A 175 0.34 11.07 25.73
CA GLU A 175 0.77 11.33 27.10
C GLU A 175 2.21 11.83 27.18
N LYS A 176 3.12 11.27 26.37
CA LYS A 176 4.52 11.73 26.28
C LYS A 176 4.59 13.15 25.73
N LEU A 177 3.84 13.47 24.68
CA LEU A 177 3.77 14.83 24.11
C LEU A 177 3.16 15.83 25.10
N LEU A 178 2.11 15.45 25.83
CA LEU A 178 1.52 16.28 26.89
C LEU A 178 2.50 16.57 28.03
N LYS A 179 3.33 15.59 28.42
CA LYS A 179 4.40 15.81 29.41
C LYS A 179 5.45 16.81 28.91
N ILE A 180 5.87 16.68 27.66
CA ILE A 180 6.84 17.60 27.03
C ILE A 180 6.26 19.03 26.97
N TYR A 181 5.02 19.19 26.51
CA TYR A 181 4.35 20.49 26.46
C TYR A 181 4.20 21.16 27.85
N ARG A 182 3.93 20.36 28.90
CA ARG A 182 3.87 20.89 30.28
C ARG A 182 5.24 21.34 30.77
N GLN A 183 6.29 20.57 30.51
CA GLN A 183 7.66 20.93 30.86
C GLN A 183 8.11 22.21 30.16
N GLU A 184 7.90 22.34 28.86
CA GLU A 184 8.28 23.56 28.11
C GLU A 184 7.55 24.80 28.63
N ARG A 185 6.24 24.68 28.95
CA ARG A 185 5.46 25.79 29.49
C ARG A 185 5.98 26.25 30.85
N ASP A 186 6.38 25.33 31.72
CA ASP A 186 6.92 25.66 33.04
C ASP A 186 8.34 26.22 32.96
N GLU A 187 9.16 25.76 32.01
CA GLU A 187 10.46 26.37 31.71
C GLU A 187 10.31 27.81 31.17
N GLN A 188 9.34 28.06 30.29
CA GLN A 188 9.07 29.41 29.80
C GLN A 188 8.58 30.35 30.89
N ARG A 189 7.76 29.86 31.84
CA ARG A 189 7.36 30.62 33.03
C ARG A 189 8.56 30.99 33.90
N ARG A 190 9.49 30.04 34.13
CA ARG A 190 10.74 30.27 34.88
C ARG A 190 11.65 31.29 34.19
N ARG A 191 11.83 31.18 32.87
CA ARG A 191 12.60 32.14 32.06
C ARG A 191 12.00 33.54 32.08
N ASN A 192 10.67 33.65 32.05
CA ASN A 192 9.97 34.93 32.12
C ASN A 192 9.98 35.55 33.53
N HIS A 193 10.08 34.76 34.59
CA HIS A 193 10.31 35.27 35.95
C HIS A 193 11.75 35.75 36.14
N HIS A 194 12.74 35.07 35.56
CA HIS A 194 14.15 35.50 35.59
C HIS A 194 14.44 36.78 34.76
N LYS A 195 13.60 37.11 33.76
CA LYS A 195 13.73 38.35 32.98
C LYS A 195 13.04 39.56 33.60
N LYS A 196 12.26 39.38 34.68
CA LYS A 196 11.53 40.44 35.37
C LYS A 196 12.12 40.81 36.74
N SER A 197 13.24 40.18 37.12
CA SER A 197 13.98 40.50 38.34
C SER A 197 15.28 41.22 38.02
#